data_AF-A0A358L4Q9-F1
#
_entry.id   AF-A0A358L4Q9-F1
#
_cell.length_a   1.000
_cell.length_b   1.000
_cell.length_c   1.000
_cell.angle_alpha   90.00
_cell.angle_beta   90.00
_cell.angle_gamma   90.00
#
_symmetry.space_group_name_H-M   'P 1'
#
loop_
_entity.id
_entity.type
_entity.pdbx_description
1 polymer ?
#
loop_
_entity_poly.entity_id
_entity_poly.type
_entity_poly.pdbx_seq_one_letter_code
_entity_poly.pdbx_strand_id
1 'polypeptide(L)'
;GQGLDATGSDSSALTSALVGLGLAQSGQVVGKIGETFGVSNLALDTAGVGDSQQVQVSGYVLPGLQVKYGVGIFDSLATLTLRYRLMPKLYLEAVSGVDQALDVLYQFEF
;
A
#
# COMPACT_ATOMS: atom_id res chain seq x y z
N GLY A 1 -60.61 -12.73 -4.11
CA GLY A 1 -59.98 -11.43 -3.81
C GLY A 1 -58.48 -11.59 -3.95
N GLN A 2 -57.85 -10.69 -4.71
CA GLN A 2 -56.41 -10.26 -4.73
C GLN A 2 -55.35 -11.39 -4.61
N GLY A 3 -54.52 -11.71 -5.60
CA GLY A 3 -53.68 -10.84 -6.44
C GLY A 3 -52.41 -10.47 -5.65
N LEU A 4 -51.21 -10.79 -6.17
CA LEU A 4 -49.98 -9.97 -6.18
C LEU A 4 -48.75 -10.78 -6.65
N ASP A 5 -48.20 -10.33 -7.77
CA ASP A 5 -46.96 -10.70 -8.43
C ASP A 5 -45.70 -10.32 -7.64
N ALA A 6 -44.66 -11.16 -7.67
CA ALA A 6 -43.27 -10.75 -7.40
C ALA A 6 -42.21 -11.75 -7.93
N THR A 7 -42.39 -12.30 -9.14
CA THR A 7 -41.42 -13.19 -9.79
C THR A 7 -40.32 -12.41 -10.55
N GLY A 8 -39.77 -11.35 -9.95
CA GLY A 8 -38.85 -10.42 -10.63
C GLY A 8 -37.57 -10.07 -9.87
N SER A 9 -37.45 -10.42 -8.58
CA SER A 9 -36.38 -9.91 -7.72
C SER A 9 -35.20 -10.89 -7.55
N ASP A 10 -35.46 -12.20 -7.57
CA ASP A 10 -34.42 -13.21 -7.30
C ASP A 10 -33.44 -13.40 -8.46
N SER A 11 -33.94 -13.32 -9.70
CA SER A 11 -33.06 -13.37 -10.88
C SER A 11 -32.17 -12.13 -10.96
N SER A 12 -32.67 -10.95 -10.60
CA SER A 12 -31.86 -9.73 -10.61
C SER A 12 -30.76 -9.78 -9.55
N ALA A 13 -31.06 -10.29 -8.36
CA ALA A 13 -30.09 -10.50 -7.30
C ALA A 13 -29.00 -11.51 -7.69
N LEU A 14 -29.38 -12.67 -8.25
CA LEU A 14 -28.43 -13.69 -8.72
C LEU A 14 -27.58 -13.21 -9.90
N THR A 15 -28.18 -12.51 -10.86
CA THR A 15 -27.44 -11.92 -11.99
C THR A 15 -26.51 -10.81 -11.53
N SER A 16 -26.90 -9.98 -10.55
CA SER A 16 -26.03 -8.95 -9.98
C SER A 16 -24.82 -9.55 -9.24
N ALA A 17 -25.00 -10.68 -8.56
CA ALA A 17 -23.91 -11.42 -7.93
C ALA A 17 -22.93 -12.00 -8.98
N LEU A 18 -23.45 -12.57 -10.07
CA LEU A 18 -22.61 -13.10 -11.17
C LEU A 18 -21.89 -11.98 -11.94
N VAL A 19 -22.53 -10.83 -12.17
CA VAL A 19 -21.90 -9.66 -12.79
C VAL A 19 -20.81 -9.07 -11.89
N GLY A 20 -21.04 -9.02 -10.58
CA GLY A 20 -20.03 -8.63 -9.60
C GLY A 20 -18.78 -9.53 -9.62
N LEU A 21 -18.95 -10.84 -9.82
CA LEU A 21 -17.85 -11.79 -9.99
C LEU A 21 -17.12 -11.63 -11.34
N GLY A 22 -17.85 -11.32 -12.41
CA GLY A 22 -17.26 -11.07 -13.74
C GLY A 22 -16.40 -9.80 -13.82
N LEU A 23 -16.81 -8.73 -13.13
CA LEU A 23 -16.03 -7.50 -13.02
C LEU A 23 -14.78 -7.67 -12.14
N ALA A 24 -14.84 -8.52 -11.11
CA ALA A 24 -13.68 -8.87 -10.29
C ALA A 24 -12.59 -9.61 -11.09
N GLN A 25 -12.97 -10.34 -12.16
CA GLN A 25 -12.01 -11.07 -12.99
C GLN A 25 -11.26 -10.18 -14.01
N SER A 26 -11.80 -9.00 -14.35
CA SER A 26 -11.25 -8.11 -15.39
C SER A 26 -10.64 -6.81 -14.87
N GLY A 27 -10.87 -6.43 -13.62
CA GLY A 27 -10.49 -5.12 -13.10
C GLY A 27 -9.80 -5.19 -11.75
N GLN A 28 -8.56 -5.69 -11.73
CA GLN A 28 -7.61 -5.56 -10.63
C GLN A 28 -8.13 -5.99 -9.25
N VAL A 29 -7.97 -7.29 -8.97
CA VAL A 29 -7.89 -7.80 -7.60
C VAL A 29 -6.71 -7.10 -6.90
N VAL A 30 -6.98 -6.04 -6.13
CA VAL A 30 -6.03 -5.46 -5.18
C VAL A 30 -6.67 -5.49 -3.80
N GLY A 31 -6.47 -6.63 -3.12
CA GLY A 31 -6.04 -6.64 -1.72
C GLY A 31 -6.98 -6.07 -0.65
N LYS A 32 -8.17 -6.66 -0.46
CA LYS A 32 -8.94 -6.52 0.79
C LYS A 32 -8.40 -7.39 1.95
N ILE A 33 -7.09 -7.61 2.01
CA ILE A 33 -6.41 -8.30 3.11
C ILE A 33 -5.41 -7.31 3.71
N GLY A 34 -5.92 -6.29 4.40
CA GLY A 34 -5.13 -5.21 5.01
C GLY A 34 -5.93 -4.14 5.77
N GLU A 35 -7.27 -4.11 5.64
CA GLU A 35 -8.14 -3.07 6.22
C GLU A 35 -8.25 -3.07 7.75
N THR A 36 -7.88 -4.16 8.45
CA THR A 36 -8.08 -4.24 9.92
C THR A 36 -6.99 -3.52 10.74
N PHE A 37 -5.78 -3.35 10.20
CA PHE A 37 -4.67 -2.68 10.91
C PHE A 37 -4.19 -1.40 10.22
N GLY A 38 -4.74 -1.05 9.06
CA GLY A 38 -4.32 0.12 8.29
C GLY A 38 -2.90 0.04 7.72
N VAL A 39 -2.17 -1.05 8.00
CA VAL A 39 -0.82 -1.29 7.49
C VAL A 39 -0.80 -2.51 6.59
N SER A 40 -0.37 -2.32 5.34
CA SER A 40 -0.25 -3.34 4.31
C SER A 40 1.20 -3.57 3.92
N ASN A 41 1.52 -4.78 3.44
CA ASN A 41 2.82 -5.14 2.87
C ASN A 41 4.01 -4.86 3.81
N LEU A 42 3.93 -5.33 5.06
CA LEU A 42 5.09 -5.27 5.95
C LEU A 42 6.22 -6.16 5.41
N ALA A 43 7.42 -5.61 5.35
CA ALA A 43 8.63 -6.30 4.95
C ALA A 43 9.77 -5.95 5.92
N LEU A 44 10.58 -6.94 6.25
CA LEU A 44 11.78 -6.78 7.07
C LEU A 44 12.98 -7.18 6.21
N ASP A 45 13.98 -6.32 6.17
CA ASP A 45 15.14 -6.45 5.30
C ASP A 45 16.41 -5.92 6.00
N THR A 46 17.58 -6.26 5.48
CA THR A 46 18.86 -5.71 5.91
C THR A 46 19.47 -4.92 4.76
N ALA A 47 19.79 -3.65 5.00
CA ALA A 47 20.34 -2.75 3.99
C ALA A 47 21.72 -2.23 4.40
N GLY A 48 22.51 -1.82 3.42
CA GLY A 48 23.87 -1.29 3.65
C GLY A 48 24.95 -2.37 3.74
N VAL A 49 26.20 -1.94 3.87
CA VAL A 49 27.40 -2.80 3.95
C VAL A 49 28.39 -2.22 4.97
N GLY A 50 29.15 -3.09 5.64
CA GLY A 50 30.13 -2.68 6.65
C GLY A 50 29.47 -1.96 7.82
N ASP A 51 30.07 -0.87 8.30
CA ASP A 51 29.59 -0.10 9.45
C ASP A 51 28.22 0.56 9.20
N SER A 52 27.81 0.73 7.93
CA SER A 52 26.49 1.26 7.55
C SER A 52 25.41 0.19 7.40
N GLN A 53 25.66 -1.04 7.86
CA GLN A 53 24.66 -2.10 7.83
C GLN A 53 23.54 -1.82 8.84
N GLN A 54 22.29 -1.92 8.39
CA GLN A 54 21.10 -1.64 9.19
C GLN A 54 20.02 -2.72 8.96
N VAL A 55 19.22 -2.95 9.99
CA VAL A 55 17.97 -3.73 9.88
C VAL A 55 16.84 -2.74 9.66
N GLN A 56 16.04 -2.94 8.63
CA GLN A 56 14.94 -2.06 8.26
C GLN A 56 13.61 -2.80 8.19
N VAL A 57 12.57 -2.15 8.70
CA VAL A 57 11.17 -2.58 8.56
C VAL A 57 10.45 -1.55 7.71
N SER A 58 9.68 -2.01 6.73
CA SER A 58 8.90 -1.14 5.84
C SER A 58 7.46 -1.62 5.73
N GLY A 59 6.55 -0.70 5.46
CA GLY A 59 5.13 -1.00 5.24
C GLY A 59 4.37 0.19 4.68
N TYR A 60 3.16 -0.04 4.19
CA TYR A 60 2.27 1.01 3.70
C TYR A 60 1.19 1.30 4.73
N VAL A 61 1.13 2.53 5.22
CA VAL A 61 0.16 2.98 6.25
C VAL A 61 -1.07 3.66 5.66
N LEU A 62 -0.95 4.17 4.43
CA LEU A 62 -2.05 4.72 3.64
C LEU A 62 -1.80 4.38 2.16
N PRO A 63 -2.84 4.42 1.30
CA PRO A 63 -2.65 4.30 -0.15
C PRO A 63 -1.61 5.31 -0.66
N GLY A 64 -0.50 4.81 -1.17
CA GLY A 64 0.60 5.64 -1.68
C GLY A 64 1.57 6.20 -0.63
N LEU A 65 1.36 5.96 0.67
CA LEU A 65 2.30 6.33 1.74
C LEU A 65 3.02 5.10 2.29
N GLN A 66 4.31 4.99 1.98
CA GLN A 66 5.21 4.01 2.54
C GLN A 66 5.98 4.62 3.71
N VAL A 67 6.12 3.86 4.79
CA VAL A 67 6.96 4.18 5.94
C VAL A 67 8.04 3.12 6.03
N LYS A 68 9.29 3.54 6.27
CA LYS A 68 10.41 2.67 6.57
C LYS A 68 11.08 3.13 7.85
N TYR A 69 11.44 2.19 8.71
CA TYR A 69 12.18 2.43 9.93
C TYR A 69 13.37 1.48 9.97
N GLY A 70 14.58 2.05 9.96
CA GLY A 70 15.85 1.34 9.99
C GLY A 70 16.62 1.63 11.27
N VAL A 71 17.36 0.64 11.77
CA VAL A 71 18.30 0.80 12.89
C VAL A 71 19.64 0.19 12.48
N GLY A 72 20.71 0.99 12.57
CA GLY A 72 22.08 0.56 12.32
C GLY A 72 22.52 -0.55 13.30
N ILE A 73 23.18 -1.58 12.78
CA ILE A 73 23.61 -2.73 13.58
C ILE A 73 24.85 -2.37 14.41
N PHE A 74 25.71 -1.49 13.89
CA PHE A 74 26.98 -1.13 14.50
C PHE A 74 26.91 0.19 15.25
N ASP A 75 26.39 1.24 14.61
CA ASP A 75 26.27 2.59 15.18
C ASP A 75 24.97 2.81 15.98
N SER A 76 24.01 1.89 15.92
CA SER A 76 22.69 1.98 16.55
C SER A 76 21.89 3.23 16.17
N LEU A 77 22.17 3.82 15.00
CA LEU A 77 21.47 5.00 14.52
C LEU A 77 20.11 4.62 13.93
N ALA A 78 19.06 5.29 14.39
CA ALA A 78 17.71 5.10 13.89
C ALA A 78 17.43 6.06 12.73
N THR A 79 16.84 5.53 11.65
CA THR A 79 16.41 6.30 10.48
C THR A 79 14.96 6.01 10.16
N LEU A 80 14.15 7.05 10.06
CA LEU A 80 12.76 7.03 9.60
C LEU A 80 12.69 7.61 8.19
N THR A 81 12.12 6.87 7.25
CA THR A 81 11.86 7.34 5.88
C THR A 81 10.36 7.29 5.60
N LEU A 82 9.82 8.41 5.12
CA LEU A 82 8.45 8.54 4.66
C LEU A 82 8.50 8.77 3.15
N ARG A 83 7.79 7.94 2.38
CA ARG A 83 7.70 8.11 0.93
C ARG A 83 6.24 8.16 0.49
N TYR A 84 5.81 9.30 -0.03
CA TYR A 84 4.47 9.53 -0.52
C TYR A 84 4.43 9.69 -2.04
N ARG A 85 3.54 8.96 -2.70
CA ARG A 85 3.31 9.11 -4.15
C ARG A 85 2.29 10.23 -4.39
N LEU A 86 2.77 11.37 -4.88
CA LEU A 86 1.93 12.54 -5.22
C LEU A 86 1.19 12.35 -6.55
N MET A 87 1.89 11.82 -7.56
CA MET A 87 1.34 11.54 -8.90
C MET A 87 2.02 10.29 -9.46
N PRO A 88 1.50 9.68 -10.54
CA PRO A 88 2.28 8.70 -11.29
C PRO A 88 3.66 9.29 -11.60
N LYS A 89 4.72 8.57 -11.22
CA LYS A 89 6.13 8.97 -11.39
C LYS A 89 6.64 10.11 -10.49
N LEU A 90 5.82 10.73 -9.65
CA LEU A 90 6.24 11.79 -8.71
C LEU A 90 6.11 11.31 -7.26
N TYR A 91 7.23 11.34 -6.53
CA TYR A 91 7.33 10.90 -5.15
C TYR A 91 7.89 12.02 -4.28
N LEU A 92 7.32 12.20 -3.10
CA LEU A 92 7.88 13.00 -2.02
C LEU A 92 8.52 12.05 -1.02
N GLU A 93 9.78 12.28 -0.69
CA GLU A 93 10.51 11.49 0.29
C GLU A 93 11.00 12.40 1.42
N ALA A 94 10.69 12.03 2.66
CA ALA A 94 11.25 12.67 3.84
C ALA A 94 12.07 11.63 4.61
N VAL A 95 13.30 11.98 4.95
CA VAL A 95 14.19 11.12 5.73
C VAL A 95 14.55 11.85 7.01
N SER A 96 14.51 11.13 8.13
CA SER A 96 14.88 11.62 9.44
C SER A 96 15.73 10.59 10.14
N GLY A 97 17.01 10.90 10.36
CA GLY A 97 17.92 10.08 11.15
C GLY A 97 18.89 10.98 11.90
N VAL A 98 20.18 10.82 11.63
CA VAL A 98 21.20 11.79 12.05
C VAL A 98 20.95 13.15 11.40
N ASP A 99 20.68 13.12 10.11
CA ASP A 99 20.29 14.28 9.32
C ASP A 99 18.82 14.18 8.91
N GLN A 100 18.23 15.34 8.62
CA GLN A 100 16.85 15.44 8.15
C GLN A 100 16.83 16.03 6.74
N ALA A 101 16.14 15.37 5.82
CA ALA A 101 16.03 15.76 4.43
C ALA A 101 14.60 15.60 3.91
N LEU A 102 14.26 16.44 2.93
CA LEU A 102 12.99 16.39 2.21
C LEU A 102 13.27 16.54 0.72
N ASP A 103 12.98 15.48 -0.04
CA ASP A 103 13.30 15.35 -1.45
C ASP A 103 12.04 15.12 -2.28
N VAL A 104 12.06 15.62 -3.52
CA VAL A 104 11.03 15.35 -4.54
C VAL A 104 11.68 14.59 -5.69
N LEU A 105 11.21 13.38 -5.95
CA LEU A 105 11.75 12.48 -6.96
C LEU A 105 10.77 12.34 -8.13
N TYR A 106 11.24 12.60 -9.34
CA TYR A 106 10.48 12.40 -10.57
C TYR A 106 11.16 11.36 -11.48
N GLN A 107 10.41 10.34 -11.90
CA GLN A 107 10.91 9.29 -12.77
C GLN A 107 10.51 9.54 -14.23
N PHE A 108 11.48 9.57 -15.14
CA PHE A 108 11.24 9.61 -16.58
C PHE A 108 11.16 8.18 -17.14
N GLU A 109 10.20 7.93 -18.03
CA GLU A 109 10.17 6.72 -18.86
C GLU A 109 10.69 7.10 -20.24
N PHE A 110 11.62 6.31 -20.78
CA PHE A 110 12.18 6.43 -22.13
C PHE A 110 11.78 5.21 -22.95
#